data_AF-K5BG83-F1
#
_entry.id   AF-K5BG83-F1
#
_cell.length_a   1.000
_cell.length_b   1.000
_cell.length_c   1.000
_cell.angle_alpha   90.00
_cell.angle_beta   90.00
_cell.angle_gamma   90.00
#
_symmetry.space_group_name_H-M   'P 1'
#
loop_
_entity.id
_entity.type
_entity.pdbx_description
1 polymer ?
#
loop_
_entity_poly.entity_id
_entity_poly.type
_entity_poly.pdbx_seq_one_letter_code
_entity_poly.pdbx_strand_id
1 'polypeptide(L)' 'MLSRRVSVAAMIETVMWLAIPYLVIGLVWAFFDAEQVQVIDNAWRARLPAGSDIGAFLVTAAFWPVRLLGIGLCAG' A
#
# COMPACT_ATOMS: atom_id res chain seq x y z
N MET A 1 8.65 15.56 -32.85
CA MET A 1 7.37 15.46 -32.09
C MET A 1 7.61 14.39 -31.03
N LEU A 2 8.05 14.68 -29.80
CA LEU A 2 7.26 15.24 -28.69
C LEU A 2 8.20 15.85 -27.62
N SER A 3 8.69 17.08 -27.83
CA SER A 3 9.38 17.84 -26.78
C SER A 3 8.34 18.48 -25.85
N ARG A 4 7.51 17.66 -25.18
CA ARG A 4 6.59 18.19 -24.17
C ARG A 4 7.43 18.48 -22.92
N ARG A 5 7.71 19.77 -22.67
CA ARG A 5 8.27 20.23 -21.40
C ARG A 5 7.19 20.05 -20.34
N VAL A 6 7.06 18.83 -19.81
CA VAL A 6 6.21 18.58 -18.65
C VAL A 6 6.90 19.27 -17.48
N SER A 7 6.23 20.28 -16.92
CA SER A 7 6.70 20.91 -15.69
C SER A 7 6.78 19.84 -14.60
N VAL A 8 7.87 19.84 -13.82
CA VAL A 8 8.03 18.95 -12.67
C VAL A 8 6.82 19.08 -11.73
N ALA A 9 6.29 20.30 -11.59
CA ALA A 9 5.06 20.56 -10.83
C ALA A 9 3.86 19.76 -11.38
N ALA A 10 3.64 19.78 -12.70
CA ALA A 10 2.53 19.05 -13.32
C ALA A 10 2.66 17.52 -13.17
N MET A 11 3.89 17.01 -13.17
CA MET A 11 4.16 15.60 -12.92
C MET A 11 3.85 15.23 -11.45
N ILE A 12 4.28 16.07 -10.49
CA ILE A 12 3.98 15.87 -9.07
C ILE A 12 2.47 15.95 -8.81
N GLU A 13 1.78 16.94 -9.37
CA GLU A 13 0.32 17.06 -9.25
C GLU A 13 -0.37 15.81 -9.77
N THR A 14 0.04 15.30 -10.92
CA THR A 14 -0.53 14.07 -11.48
C THR A 14 -0.32 12.87 -10.55
N VAL A 15 0.88 12.70 -10.01
CA VAL A 15 1.18 11.62 -9.06
C VAL A 15 0.39 11.77 -7.76
N MET A 16 0.28 12.99 -7.24
CA MET A 16 -0.51 13.28 -6.04
C MET A 16 -1.98 12.92 -6.23
N TRP A 17 -2.55 13.28 -7.39
CA TRP A 17 -3.92 12.93 -7.73
C TRP A 17 -4.12 11.44 -7.94
N LEU A 18 -3.14 10.71 -8.50
CA LEU A 18 -3.19 9.25 -8.65
C LEU A 18 -2.95 8.50 -7.35
N ALA A 19 -2.24 9.09 -6.39
CA ALA A 19 -2.01 8.48 -5.08
C ALA A 19 -3.32 8.32 -4.30
N ILE A 20 -4.25 9.27 -4.42
CA ILE A 20 -5.55 9.22 -3.74
C ILE A 20 -6.35 7.96 -4.11
N PRO A 21 -6.72 7.71 -5.39
CA PRO A 21 -7.46 6.51 -5.76
C PRO A 21 -6.66 5.23 -5.47
N TYR A 22 -5.34 5.26 -5.64
CA TYR A 22 -4.49 4.11 -5.31
C TYR A 22 -4.62 3.70 -3.83
N LEU A 23 -4.54 4.68 -2.93
CA LEU A 23 -4.66 4.44 -1.49
C LEU A 23 -6.07 4.01 -1.10
N VAL A 24 -7.11 4.63 -1.68
CA VAL A 24 -8.51 4.24 -1.42
C VAL A 24 -8.77 2.79 -1.84
N ILE A 25 -8.32 2.39 -3.03
CA ILE A 25 -8.47 1.01 -3.51
C ILE A 25 -7.70 0.05 -2.59
N GLY A 26 -6.46 0.40 -2.23
CA GLY A 26 -5.66 -0.40 -1.30
C GLY A 26 -6.32 -0.60 0.06
N LEU A 27 -6.88 0.48 0.64
CA LEU A 27 -7.61 0.41 1.91
C LEU A 27 -8.84 -0.49 1.81
N VAL A 28 -9.63 -0.35 0.73
CA VAL A 28 -10.79 -1.21 0.47
C VAL A 28 -10.34 -2.67 0.30
N TRP A 29 -9.25 -2.91 -0.42
CA TRP A 29 -8.72 -4.26 -0.66
C TRP A 29 -8.25 -4.94 0.63
N ALA A 30 -7.59 -4.19 1.53
CA ALA A 30 -7.12 -4.71 2.81
C ALA A 30 -8.26 -5.25 3.71
N PHE A 31 -9.50 -4.80 3.53
CA PHE A 31 -10.66 -5.41 4.19
C PHE A 31 -11.00 -6.81 3.66
N PHE A 32 -10.73 -7.09 2.38
CA PHE A 32 -10.95 -8.41 1.79
C PHE A 32 -9.80 -9.37 2.08
N ASP A 33 -8.59 -8.86 2.36
CA ASP A 33 -7.38 -9.63 2.58
C ASP A 33 -6.95 -9.65 4.06
N ALA A 34 -7.90 -10.00 4.94
CA ALA A 34 -7.69 -10.02 6.39
C ALA A 34 -6.61 -11.03 6.84
N GLU A 35 -6.42 -12.11 6.08
CA GLU A 35 -5.38 -13.11 6.35
C GLU A 35 -3.98 -12.48 6.29
N GLN A 36 -3.68 -11.69 5.27
CA GLN A 36 -2.36 -11.06 5.16
C GLN A 36 -2.12 -10.02 6.26
N VAL A 37 -3.16 -9.29 6.64
CA VAL A 37 -3.10 -8.35 7.77
C VAL A 37 -2.68 -9.09 9.05
N GLN A 38 -3.23 -10.27 9.32
CA GLN A 38 -2.89 -11.06 10.51
C GLN A 38 -1.47 -11.64 10.46
N VAL A 39 -0.99 -12.04 9.28
CA VAL A 39 0.39 -12.53 9.10
C VAL A 39 1.41 -11.42 9.41
N ILE A 40 1.18 -10.21 8.88
CA ILE A 40 2.07 -9.07 9.10
C ILE A 40 1.94 -8.57 10.54
N ASP A 41 0.73 -8.52 11.10
CA ASP A 41 0.51 -8.13 12.49
C ASP A 41 1.26 -9.06 13.45
N ASN A 42 1.14 -10.38 13.30
CA ASN A 42 1.82 -11.33 14.16
C ASN A 42 3.35 -11.21 14.09
N ALA A 43 3.92 -10.94 12.91
CA ALA A 43 5.35 -10.70 12.77
C ALA A 43 5.79 -9.41 13.46
N TRP A 44 4.99 -8.34 13.33
CA TRP A 44 5.34 -7.02 13.84
C TRP A 44 4.99 -6.82 15.31
N ARG A 45 4.06 -7.60 15.85
CA ARG A 45 3.62 -7.55 17.26
C ARG A 45 4.78 -7.81 18.23
N ALA A 46 5.81 -8.56 17.81
CA ALA A 46 7.04 -8.74 18.59
C ALA A 46 7.90 -7.48 18.70
N ARG A 47 7.81 -6.56 17.73
CA ARG A 47 8.63 -5.33 17.67
C ARG A 47 7.88 -4.07 18.05
N LEU A 48 6.59 -4.00 17.74
CA LEU A 48 5.69 -2.87 17.96
C LEU A 48 4.38 -3.37 18.59
N PRO A 49 4.37 -3.67 19.91
CA PRO A 49 3.21 -4.28 20.56
C PRO A 49 1.97 -3.36 20.60
N ALA A 50 2.17 -2.04 20.47
CA ALA A 50 1.09 -1.08 20.32
C ALA A 50 1.03 -0.59 18.86
N GLY A 51 -0.06 -0.91 18.16
CA GLY A 51 -0.31 -0.44 16.79
C GLY A 51 0.19 -1.35 15.66
N SER A 52 0.65 -2.57 15.96
CA SER A 52 1.01 -3.58 14.95
C SER A 52 -0.15 -3.85 13.99
N ASP A 53 -1.38 -3.94 14.50
CA ASP A 53 -2.59 -4.18 13.70
C ASP A 53 -2.83 -3.06 12.66
N ILE A 54 -2.64 -1.80 13.06
CA ILE A 54 -2.82 -0.64 12.16
C ILE A 54 -1.71 -0.61 11.11
N GLY A 55 -0.46 -0.86 11.52
CA GLY A 55 0.69 -0.93 10.60
C GLY A 55 0.53 -2.04 9.57
N ALA A 56 0.11 -3.22 10.01
CA ALA A 56 -0.12 -4.38 9.16
C ALA A 56 -1.23 -4.13 8.12
N PHE A 57 -2.32 -3.47 8.55
CA PHE A 57 -3.40 -3.06 7.65
C PHE A 57 -2.91 -2.07 6.59
N LEU A 58 -2.17 -1.04 7.00
CA LEU A 58 -1.65 -0.02 6.08
C LEU A 58 -0.63 -0.59 5.08
N VAL A 59 0.24 -1.50 5.51
CA VAL A 59 1.21 -2.16 4.63
C VAL A 59 0.49 -3.06 3.62
N THR A 60 -0.48 -3.85 4.08
CA THR A 60 -1.33 -4.68 3.20
C THR A 60 -2.06 -3.81 2.18
N ALA A 61 -2.64 -2.70 2.63
CA ALA A 61 -3.31 -1.73 1.78
C ALA A 61 -2.36 -1.08 0.78
N ALA A 62 -1.13 -0.72 1.17
CA ALA A 62 -0.18 -0.08 0.28
C ALA A 62 0.36 -1.01 -0.83
N PHE A 63 0.45 -2.31 -0.55
CA PHE A 63 1.03 -3.32 -1.46
C PHE A 63 -0.02 -4.20 -2.15
N TRP A 64 -1.29 -3.80 -2.12
CA TRP A 64 -2.40 -4.52 -2.75
C TRP A 64 -2.17 -4.97 -4.22
N PRO A 65 -1.47 -4.22 -5.11
CA PRO A 65 -1.29 -4.67 -6.50
C PRO A 65 -0.33 -5.85 -6.58
N VAL A 66 0.65 -5.92 -5.66
CA VAL A 66 1.61 -7.02 -5.59
C VAL A 66 0.90 -8.30 -5.14
N ARG A 67 -0.09 -8.16 -4.23
CA ARG A 67 -0.98 -9.25 -3.84
C ARG A 67 -1.80 -9.80 -4.99
N LEU A 68 -2.31 -8.94 -5.87
CA LEU A 68 -3.04 -9.37 -7.08
C LEU A 68 -2.17 -10.22 -8.02
N LEU A 69 -0.85 -10.01 -8.01
CA LEU A 69 0.09 -10.80 -8.80
C LEU A 69 0.45 -12.14 -8.14
N GLY A 70 -0.17 -12.48 -7.01
CA GLY A 70 0.09 -13.72 -6.26
C GLY A 70 1.41 -13.69 -5.47
N ILE A 71 2.07 -12.53 -5.38
CA ILE A 71 3.31 -12.38 -4.63
C ILE A 71 2.94 -12.04 -3.19
N GLY A 72 3.12 -13.01 -2.30
CA GLY A 72 3.00 -12.81 -0.86
C GLY A 72 4.12 -11.91 -0.33
N LEU A 73 3.78 -10.93 0.50
CA LEU A 73 4.78 -10.21 1.28
C LEU A 73 5.33 -11.15 2.36
N CYS A 74 6.63 -11.41 2.35
CA CYS A 74 7.28 -12.04 3.49
C CYS A 74 7.30 -11.05 4.65
N ALA A 75 6.62 -11.39 5.74
CA ALA A 75 6.72 -10.65 6.98
C ALA A 75 8.07 -10.99 7.63
N GLY A 76 9.04 -10.09 7.46
CA GLY A 76 10.41 -10.24 8.02
C GLY A 76 10.45 -10.12 9.53
#